data_AF-A0A069D2Y5-F1
#
_entry.id   AF-A0A069D2Y5-F1
#
_cell.length_a   1.000
_cell.length_b   1.000
_cell.length_c   1.000
_cell.angle_alpha   90.00
_cell.angle_beta   90.00
_cell.angle_gamma   90.00
#
_symmetry.space_group_name_H-M   'P 1'
#
loop_
_entity.id
_entity.type
_entity.pdbx_description
1 polymer ?
#
loop_
_entity_poly.entity_id
_entity_poly.type
_entity_poly.pdbx_seq_one_letter_code
_entity_poly.pdbx_strand_id
1 'polypeptide(L)'
;MLKGVTDLKRAFALINKKIKESFREMKPACPYTLDVLTLDNLKIGICKDECVLTGAICRALSIPVAYDYVNHWTNYSRKGHSWIALVISDSTFICEKTDSLVRKAKYIPASHFVPEYALEKEYPYQISSQKRVSKVYRSLYGPIDNKNVSKAYGLNLNIEMKVKKECETAYLCTFRTGYGWMPVDATTVKRGRCQFEQLGGETIYLLMEKVEKDWKPLSMPFILHDDGRTEFLYPDNSHKMQAVLMRKYPLFANWTNQWHKMIGGRLEVSNKKDFSKSLVVDTISTTPVYRNVFTLPISVKSYRYIRYVCPDNCRTPLAELEIYDNVTGKRIEGKPIGSDFFSEKILQRPFDNDLMSVCSTKQKFWIGLDMKSPMCISKIILYPKNDGNFIHVGDLYELYYYSSCGWKSLGKQRADDFQLIYEVPANALLWLRNISRGNEERIFVYKKGKQIWY
;
A
#
# COMPACT_ATOMS: atom_id res chain seq x y z
N MET A 1 -3.88 4.50 -35.93
CA MET A 1 -3.42 5.33 -34.79
C MET A 1 -2.22 6.20 -35.13
N LEU A 2 -1.15 5.65 -35.74
CA LEU A 2 0.10 6.39 -35.98
C LEU A 2 0.25 6.97 -37.39
N LYS A 3 -0.80 6.90 -38.23
CA LYS A 3 -0.75 7.41 -39.62
C LYS A 3 -0.39 8.91 -39.59
N GLY A 4 0.69 9.28 -40.27
CA GLY A 4 1.18 10.66 -40.33
C GLY A 4 2.00 11.14 -39.13
N VAL A 5 2.30 10.27 -38.15
CA VAL A 5 3.16 10.63 -37.01
C VAL A 5 4.62 10.38 -37.37
N THR A 6 5.42 11.45 -37.45
CA THR A 6 6.86 11.39 -37.76
C THR A 6 7.75 11.59 -36.53
N ASP A 7 7.22 12.18 -35.45
CA ASP A 7 7.97 12.37 -34.20
C ASP A 7 7.96 11.11 -33.34
N LEU A 8 9.16 10.59 -33.05
CA LEU A 8 9.38 9.34 -32.31
C LEU A 8 8.79 9.39 -30.89
N LYS A 9 8.95 10.54 -30.21
CA LYS A 9 8.45 10.72 -28.84
C LYS A 9 6.92 10.71 -28.80
N ARG A 10 6.28 11.40 -29.74
CA ARG A 10 4.83 11.40 -29.93
C ARG A 10 4.31 10.01 -30.28
N ALA A 11 5.00 9.27 -31.15
CA ALA A 11 4.62 7.89 -31.46
C ALA A 11 4.62 7.00 -30.21
N PHE A 12 5.68 7.08 -29.40
CA PHE A 12 5.77 6.33 -28.13
C PHE A 12 4.66 6.73 -27.13
N ALA A 13 4.38 8.02 -26.97
CA ALA A 13 3.30 8.49 -26.08
C ALA A 13 1.92 7.98 -26.52
N LEU A 14 1.62 8.01 -27.83
CA LEU A 14 0.35 7.51 -28.38
C LEU A 14 0.18 6.01 -28.16
N ILE A 15 1.24 5.22 -28.35
CA ILE A 15 1.23 3.78 -28.07
C ILE A 15 0.94 3.53 -26.59
N ASN A 16 1.69 4.18 -25.68
CA ASN A 16 1.49 4.02 -24.24
C ASN A 16 0.07 4.39 -23.81
N LYS A 17 -0.46 5.52 -24.29
CA LYS A 17 -1.83 5.94 -24.01
C LYS A 17 -2.84 4.88 -24.45
N LYS A 18 -2.74 4.38 -25.69
CA LYS A 18 -3.66 3.38 -26.22
C LYS A 18 -3.60 2.05 -25.47
N ILE A 19 -2.40 1.60 -25.10
CA ILE A 19 -2.25 0.38 -24.29
C ILE A 19 -2.87 0.60 -22.91
N LYS A 20 -2.57 1.70 -22.21
CA LYS A 20 -3.11 1.96 -20.86
C LYS A 20 -4.62 2.20 -20.80
N GLU A 21 -5.24 2.59 -21.92
CA GLU A 21 -6.70 2.71 -22.05
C GLU A 21 -7.39 1.36 -22.26
N SER A 22 -6.70 0.39 -22.89
CA SER A 22 -7.28 -0.90 -23.27
C SER A 22 -6.83 -2.07 -22.39
N PHE A 23 -5.63 -1.98 -21.79
CA PHE A 23 -5.03 -3.01 -20.96
C PHE A 23 -5.48 -2.84 -19.51
N ARG A 24 -6.01 -3.91 -18.93
CA ARG A 24 -6.50 -3.93 -17.55
C ARG A 24 -5.53 -4.70 -16.67
N GLU A 25 -5.00 -4.02 -15.66
CA GLU A 25 -4.16 -4.66 -14.65
C GLU A 25 -4.97 -5.69 -13.85
N MET A 26 -4.67 -6.96 -14.07
CA MET A 26 -5.32 -8.09 -13.43
C MET A 26 -4.37 -9.29 -13.49
N LYS A 27 -4.17 -9.97 -12.36
CA LYS A 27 -3.34 -11.19 -12.35
C LYS A 27 -4.07 -12.29 -13.13
N PRO A 28 -3.52 -12.80 -14.24
CA PRO A 28 -4.13 -13.90 -14.97
C PRO A 28 -4.01 -15.20 -14.14
N ALA A 29 -4.86 -16.18 -14.42
CA ALA A 29 -4.75 -17.51 -13.84
C ALA A 29 -3.49 -18.25 -14.31
N CYS A 30 -2.93 -17.85 -15.46
CA CYS A 30 -1.70 -18.42 -16.00
C CYS A 30 -0.48 -18.04 -15.13
N PRO A 31 0.35 -19.01 -14.70
CA PRO A 31 1.54 -18.73 -13.90
C PRO A 31 2.74 -18.22 -14.72
N TYR A 32 2.65 -18.27 -16.06
CA TYR A 32 3.70 -17.85 -16.98
C TYR A 32 3.31 -16.55 -17.71
N THR A 33 4.32 -15.81 -18.18
CA THR A 33 4.08 -14.68 -19.08
C THR A 33 3.54 -15.23 -20.41
N LEU A 34 2.38 -14.72 -20.82
CA LEU A 34 1.72 -15.11 -22.06
C LEU A 34 2.50 -14.57 -23.27
N ASP A 35 2.36 -15.22 -24.42
CA ASP A 35 2.92 -14.71 -25.67
C ASP A 35 2.25 -13.40 -26.09
N VAL A 36 2.92 -12.65 -26.97
CA VAL A 36 2.49 -11.29 -27.36
C VAL A 36 1.11 -11.29 -28.02
N LEU A 37 0.76 -12.28 -28.82
CA LEU A 37 -0.53 -12.33 -29.51
C LEU A 37 -1.66 -12.61 -28.52
N THR A 38 -1.43 -13.52 -27.58
CA THR A 38 -2.39 -13.79 -26.50
C THR A 38 -2.56 -12.57 -25.60
N LEU A 39 -1.48 -11.86 -25.24
CA LEU A 39 -1.56 -10.60 -24.48
C LEU A 39 -2.33 -9.52 -25.24
N ASP A 40 -2.15 -9.43 -26.55
CA ASP A 40 -2.86 -8.48 -27.40
C ASP A 40 -4.36 -8.77 -27.47
N ASN A 41 -4.74 -10.06 -27.55
CA ASN A 41 -6.14 -10.48 -27.56
C ASN A 41 -6.83 -10.28 -26.20
N LEU A 42 -6.16 -10.64 -25.11
CA LEU A 42 -6.74 -10.62 -23.77
C LEU A 42 -6.78 -9.22 -23.15
N LYS A 43 -5.76 -8.40 -23.43
CA LYS A 43 -5.56 -7.07 -22.83
C LYS A 43 -5.66 -7.09 -21.29
N ILE A 44 -5.23 -8.17 -20.66
CA ILE A 44 -5.18 -8.32 -19.20
C ILE A 44 -3.83 -8.88 -18.78
N GLY A 45 -3.30 -8.42 -17.67
CA GLY A 45 -2.03 -8.91 -17.12
C GLY A 45 -1.49 -8.04 -15.99
N ILE A 46 -0.28 -8.36 -15.52
CA ILE A 46 0.45 -7.50 -14.58
C ILE A 46 1.39 -6.53 -15.32
N CYS A 47 2.04 -5.61 -14.60
CA CYS A 47 2.97 -4.64 -15.20
C CYS A 47 4.02 -5.27 -16.14
N LYS A 48 4.55 -6.46 -15.81
CA LYS A 48 5.46 -7.21 -16.68
C LYS A 48 4.82 -7.55 -18.03
N ASP A 49 3.58 -8.01 -18.04
CA ASP A 49 2.88 -8.43 -19.25
C ASP A 49 2.54 -7.22 -20.14
N GLU A 50 2.10 -6.11 -19.53
CA GLU A 50 1.88 -4.84 -20.23
C GLU A 50 3.18 -4.36 -20.90
N CYS A 51 4.32 -4.51 -20.21
CA CYS A 51 5.63 -4.15 -20.76
C CYS A 51 6.03 -5.04 -21.94
N VAL A 52 5.79 -6.35 -21.87
CA VAL A 52 6.09 -7.27 -22.96
C VAL A 52 5.29 -6.91 -24.21
N LEU A 53 3.98 -6.66 -24.07
CA LEU A 53 3.13 -6.24 -25.19
C LEU A 53 3.56 -4.88 -25.76
N THR A 54 3.73 -3.88 -24.89
CA THR A 54 4.13 -2.52 -25.31
C THR A 54 5.50 -2.52 -25.98
N GLY A 55 6.45 -3.28 -25.43
CA GLY A 55 7.80 -3.43 -25.96
C GLY A 55 7.80 -4.10 -27.34
N ALA A 56 7.00 -5.14 -27.53
CA ALA A 56 6.87 -5.82 -28.83
C ALA A 56 6.29 -4.89 -29.91
N ILE A 57 5.23 -4.12 -29.58
CA ILE A 57 4.64 -3.13 -30.49
C ILE A 57 5.67 -2.06 -30.88
N CYS A 58 6.41 -1.53 -29.90
CA CYS A 58 7.45 -0.53 -30.16
C CYS A 58 8.54 -1.09 -31.06
N ARG A 59 9.01 -2.33 -30.82
CA ARG A 59 10.04 -2.99 -31.65
C ARG A 59 9.56 -3.22 -33.09
N ALA A 60 8.31 -3.64 -33.29
CA ALA A 60 7.73 -3.80 -34.62
C ALA A 60 7.66 -2.49 -35.43
N LEU A 61 7.69 -1.35 -34.73
CA LEU A 61 7.65 0.00 -35.31
C LEU A 61 9.02 0.69 -35.27
N SER A 62 10.10 -0.05 -34.97
CA SER A 62 11.46 0.48 -34.86
C SER A 62 11.64 1.60 -33.81
N ILE A 63 10.81 1.60 -32.76
CA ILE A 63 10.91 2.55 -31.64
C ILE A 63 11.85 1.96 -30.57
N PRO A 64 12.97 2.63 -30.22
CA PRO A 64 13.99 2.10 -29.32
C PRO A 64 13.53 2.20 -27.86
N VAL A 65 13.12 1.07 -27.30
CA VAL A 65 12.61 1.00 -25.92
C VAL A 65 13.36 -0.02 -25.08
N ALA A 66 13.39 0.22 -23.77
CA ALA A 66 13.98 -0.65 -22.77
C ALA A 66 12.97 -1.06 -21.69
N TYR A 67 13.19 -2.23 -21.10
CA TYR A 67 12.44 -2.71 -19.94
C TYR A 67 13.19 -2.28 -18.67
N ASP A 68 12.62 -1.34 -17.94
CA ASP A 68 13.16 -0.85 -16.68
C ASP A 68 12.28 -1.30 -15.52
N TYR A 69 12.88 -1.57 -14.36
CA TYR A 69 12.16 -2.13 -13.23
C TYR A 69 12.83 -1.86 -11.88
N VAL A 70 12.03 -2.00 -10.83
CA VAL A 70 12.45 -2.06 -9.43
C VAL A 70 12.02 -3.41 -8.87
N ASN A 71 12.93 -4.12 -8.19
CA ASN A 71 12.64 -5.45 -7.63
C ASN A 71 11.53 -5.40 -6.57
N HIS A 72 11.59 -4.39 -5.72
CA HIS A 72 10.61 -4.09 -4.69
C HIS A 72 10.73 -2.63 -4.29
N TRP A 73 9.63 -2.06 -3.80
CA TRP A 73 9.68 -0.76 -3.15
C TRP A 73 10.23 -0.93 -1.74
N THR A 74 10.92 0.09 -1.27
CA THR A 74 11.46 0.08 0.08
C THR A 74 10.35 0.26 1.09
N ASN A 75 9.26 0.98 0.80
CA ASN A 75 8.16 1.20 1.76
C ASN A 75 6.76 0.74 1.30
N TYR A 76 6.62 0.03 0.17
CA TYR A 76 5.31 -0.28 -0.44
C TYR A 76 5.22 -1.66 -1.12
N SER A 77 4.08 -2.33 -0.97
CA SER A 77 3.74 -3.62 -1.55
C SER A 77 4.73 -4.78 -1.28
N ARG A 78 4.30 -5.99 -1.62
CA ARG A 78 5.15 -7.18 -1.74
C ARG A 78 5.73 -7.35 -3.15
N LYS A 79 5.27 -6.54 -4.10
CA LYS A 79 5.62 -6.57 -5.52
C LYS A 79 6.55 -5.43 -5.88
N GLY A 80 7.40 -5.66 -6.88
CA GLY A 80 8.12 -4.61 -7.59
C GLY A 80 7.24 -3.88 -8.60
N HIS A 81 7.88 -3.20 -9.53
CA HIS A 81 7.21 -2.53 -10.63
C HIS A 81 8.13 -2.51 -11.84
N SER A 82 7.56 -2.65 -13.04
CA SER A 82 8.26 -2.52 -14.30
C SER A 82 7.48 -1.65 -15.27
N TRP A 83 8.21 -1.00 -16.16
CA TRP A 83 7.68 -0.12 -17.19
C TRP A 83 8.58 -0.17 -18.42
N ILE A 84 8.02 0.25 -19.55
CA ILE A 84 8.79 0.48 -20.77
C ILE A 84 9.24 1.93 -20.79
N ALA A 85 10.53 2.14 -21.05
CA ALA A 85 11.13 3.45 -21.21
C ALA A 85 11.64 3.64 -22.65
N LEU A 86 11.44 4.82 -23.21
CA LEU A 86 12.01 5.20 -24.51
C LEU A 86 13.47 5.63 -24.29
N VAL A 87 14.39 5.07 -25.08
CA VAL A 87 15.83 5.33 -24.97
C VAL A 87 16.32 5.93 -26.26
N ILE A 88 16.77 7.18 -26.22
CA ILE A 88 17.32 7.88 -27.38
C ILE A 88 18.71 8.37 -26.98
N SER A 89 19.73 7.85 -27.66
CA SER A 89 21.13 8.01 -27.27
C SER A 89 21.31 7.58 -25.80
N ASP A 90 21.73 8.48 -24.90
CA ASP A 90 21.89 8.21 -23.46
C ASP A 90 20.74 8.72 -22.59
N SER A 91 19.68 9.28 -23.19
CA SER A 91 18.53 9.80 -22.45
C SER A 91 17.42 8.76 -22.33
N THR A 92 16.92 8.59 -21.12
CA THR A 92 15.75 7.76 -20.81
C THR A 92 14.51 8.64 -20.66
N PHE A 93 13.41 8.24 -21.28
CA PHE A 93 12.13 8.93 -21.24
C PHE A 93 11.01 8.00 -20.78
N ILE A 94 10.08 8.54 -20.01
CA ILE A 94 8.92 7.83 -19.46
C ILE A 94 7.62 8.50 -19.93
N CYS A 95 6.52 7.76 -19.81
CA CYS A 95 5.17 8.24 -20.10
C CYS A 95 4.22 7.70 -19.03
N GLU A 96 3.57 8.57 -18.26
CA GLU A 96 2.51 8.22 -17.30
C GLU A 96 1.17 7.95 -18.02
N LYS A 97 0.12 7.54 -17.29
CA LYS A 97 -1.18 7.22 -17.90
C LYS A 97 -1.89 8.44 -18.48
N THR A 98 -1.73 9.59 -17.84
CA THR A 98 -2.36 10.86 -18.21
C THR A 98 -1.50 11.73 -19.11
N ASP A 99 -0.27 11.30 -19.41
CA ASP A 99 0.65 12.07 -20.22
C ASP A 99 0.23 12.05 -21.70
N SER A 100 0.19 13.24 -22.29
CA SER A 100 0.08 13.44 -23.74
C SER A 100 1.44 13.51 -24.44
N LEU A 101 2.52 13.65 -23.65
CA LEU A 101 3.90 13.82 -24.11
C LEU A 101 4.86 13.03 -23.21
N VAL A 102 5.92 12.50 -23.80
CA VAL A 102 6.98 11.82 -23.04
C VAL A 102 7.80 12.82 -22.25
N ARG A 103 8.28 12.41 -21.08
CA ARG A 103 9.12 13.24 -20.21
C ARG A 103 10.48 12.57 -20.02
N LYS A 104 11.53 13.37 -19.92
CA LYS A 104 12.84 12.83 -19.50
C LYS A 104 12.67 12.25 -18.10
N ALA A 105 13.14 11.03 -17.89
CA ALA A 105 13.06 10.36 -16.61
C ALA A 105 13.74 11.21 -15.52
N LYS A 106 13.02 11.40 -14.41
CA LYS A 106 13.48 12.09 -13.19
C LYS A 106 12.91 11.46 -11.91
N TYR A 107 11.99 10.52 -12.07
CA TYR A 107 11.29 9.81 -11.02
C TYR A 107 10.80 8.47 -11.57
N ILE A 108 10.50 7.55 -10.67
CA ILE A 108 10.01 6.21 -11.00
C ILE A 108 8.51 6.29 -11.35
N PRO A 109 8.05 5.79 -12.52
CA PRO A 109 6.63 5.78 -12.86
C PRO A 109 5.78 5.09 -11.77
N ALA A 110 4.56 5.61 -11.57
CA ALA A 110 3.62 5.10 -10.56
C ALA A 110 4.18 5.07 -9.11
N SER A 111 5.26 5.81 -8.83
CA SER A 111 5.84 5.93 -7.48
C SER A 111 5.09 6.90 -6.57
N HIS A 112 4.15 7.69 -7.09
CA HIS A 112 3.41 8.66 -6.29
C HIS A 112 1.90 8.43 -6.39
N PHE A 113 1.24 8.27 -5.24
CA PHE A 113 -0.21 8.36 -5.14
C PHE A 113 -0.60 9.81 -4.85
N VAL A 114 -1.04 10.52 -5.89
CA VAL A 114 -1.49 11.90 -5.76
C VAL A 114 -2.72 11.96 -4.84
N PRO A 115 -2.64 12.64 -3.68
CA PRO A 115 -3.82 12.84 -2.84
C PRO A 115 -4.88 13.66 -3.59
N GLU A 116 -6.10 13.16 -3.63
CA GLU A 116 -7.24 13.81 -4.29
C GLU A 116 -7.95 14.82 -3.37
N TYR A 117 -7.66 14.78 -2.06
CA TYR A 117 -8.33 15.56 -1.04
C TYR A 117 -7.37 15.97 0.08
N ALA A 118 -7.54 17.17 0.63
CA ALA A 118 -6.80 17.63 1.79
C ALA A 118 -7.45 17.11 3.07
N LEU A 119 -6.74 16.26 3.80
CA LEU A 119 -7.24 15.67 5.04
C LEU A 119 -7.37 16.71 6.15
N GLU A 120 -8.28 16.42 7.07
CA GLU A 120 -8.50 17.20 8.28
C GLU A 120 -7.21 17.28 9.12
N LYS A 121 -6.97 18.42 9.77
CA LYS A 121 -5.77 18.66 10.59
C LYS A 121 -5.56 17.59 11.67
N GLU A 122 -6.66 17.14 12.27
CA GLU A 122 -6.70 16.14 13.35
C GLU A 122 -6.91 14.70 12.82
N TYR A 123 -6.67 14.45 11.52
CA TYR A 123 -6.81 13.11 10.96
C TYR A 123 -5.84 12.14 11.68
N PRO A 124 -6.34 11.01 12.22
CA PRO A 124 -5.56 10.23 13.21
C PRO A 124 -4.44 9.39 12.59
N TYR A 125 -4.39 9.25 11.26
CA TYR A 125 -3.41 8.40 10.59
C TYR A 125 -2.38 9.22 9.81
N GLN A 126 -1.13 8.77 9.87
CA GLN A 126 -0.09 9.24 8.98
C GLN A 126 -0.26 8.60 7.60
N ILE A 127 -0.38 9.43 6.57
CA ILE A 127 -0.60 9.00 5.19
C ILE A 127 0.69 9.15 4.37
N SER A 128 1.08 8.06 3.71
CA SER A 128 2.17 8.05 2.74
C SER A 128 1.62 8.26 1.32
N SER A 129 2.23 9.13 0.53
CA SER A 129 1.94 9.27 -0.90
C SER A 129 3.06 8.75 -1.79
N GLN A 130 4.31 8.80 -1.31
CA GLN A 130 5.50 8.42 -2.07
C GLN A 130 5.92 6.99 -1.78
N LYS A 131 6.04 6.19 -2.84
CA LYS A 131 6.75 4.91 -2.84
C LYS A 131 8.23 5.17 -3.08
N ARG A 132 9.07 4.52 -2.28
CA ARG A 132 10.52 4.69 -2.33
C ARG A 132 11.18 3.44 -2.89
N VAL A 133 12.37 3.59 -3.45
CA VAL A 133 13.15 2.49 -4.03
C VAL A 133 14.62 2.69 -3.71
N SER A 134 15.38 1.60 -3.67
CA SER A 134 16.83 1.69 -3.51
C SER A 134 17.54 1.86 -4.85
N LYS A 135 17.15 1.07 -5.86
CA LYS A 135 17.77 1.03 -7.18
C LYS A 135 16.77 0.72 -8.29
N VAL A 136 17.10 1.18 -9.49
CA VAL A 136 16.40 0.88 -10.75
C VAL A 136 17.34 0.14 -11.70
N TYR A 137 16.83 -0.92 -12.29
CA TYR A 137 17.56 -1.76 -13.24
C TYR A 137 16.90 -1.74 -14.60
N ARG A 138 17.74 -1.87 -15.63
CA ARG A 138 17.35 -2.11 -17.01
C ARG A 138 17.72 -3.53 -17.40
N SER A 139 16.74 -4.29 -17.85
CA SER A 139 16.96 -5.65 -18.33
C SER A 139 17.68 -5.60 -19.69
N LEU A 140 18.79 -6.34 -19.80
CA LEU A 140 19.52 -6.54 -21.05
C LEU A 140 19.24 -7.94 -21.60
N TYR A 141 19.71 -8.19 -22.82
CA TYR A 141 19.67 -9.52 -23.42
C TYR A 141 20.69 -10.43 -22.74
N GLY A 142 20.22 -11.46 -22.04
CA GLY A 142 21.06 -12.44 -21.35
C GLY A 142 20.49 -12.84 -19.98
N PRO A 143 20.90 -14.00 -19.43
CA PRO A 143 20.27 -14.58 -18.24
C PRO A 143 20.50 -13.79 -16.93
N ILE A 144 21.50 -12.90 -16.86
CA ILE A 144 21.91 -12.22 -15.61
C ILE A 144 22.24 -10.73 -15.80
N ASP A 145 22.25 -10.21 -17.02
CA ASP A 145 22.72 -8.85 -17.27
C ASP A 145 21.62 -7.81 -17.04
N ASN A 146 21.71 -7.14 -15.90
CA ASN A 146 20.89 -5.98 -15.58
C ASN A 146 21.79 -4.77 -15.39
N LYS A 147 21.51 -3.70 -16.14
CA LYS A 147 22.25 -2.44 -16.01
C LYS A 147 21.62 -1.58 -14.93
N ASN A 148 22.41 -1.10 -13.99
CA ASN A 148 21.96 -0.06 -13.06
C ASN A 148 21.69 1.24 -13.85
N VAL A 149 20.45 1.72 -13.82
CA VAL A 149 20.00 2.96 -14.47
C VAL A 149 19.42 3.95 -13.48
N SER A 150 19.68 3.76 -12.19
CA SER A 150 19.15 4.56 -11.07
C SER A 150 19.35 6.07 -11.26
N LYS A 151 20.53 6.49 -11.76
CA LYS A 151 20.82 7.90 -12.06
C LYS A 151 19.83 8.53 -13.05
N ALA A 152 19.34 7.77 -14.03
CA ALA A 152 18.36 8.27 -15.00
C ALA A 152 16.99 8.55 -14.36
N TYR A 153 16.71 7.99 -13.18
CA TYR A 153 15.47 8.15 -12.44
C TYR A 153 15.61 9.07 -11.23
N GLY A 154 16.70 9.84 -11.14
CA GLY A 154 16.93 10.81 -10.07
C GLY A 154 17.58 10.24 -8.82
N LEU A 155 18.05 8.99 -8.82
CA LEU A 155 18.74 8.38 -7.69
C LEU A 155 20.25 8.57 -7.83
N ASN A 156 20.86 9.35 -6.93
CA ASN A 156 22.24 9.79 -7.04
C ASN A 156 22.99 9.81 -5.70
N LEU A 157 22.40 9.27 -4.63
CA LEU A 157 23.07 9.20 -3.33
C LEU A 157 24.15 8.11 -3.36
N ASN A 158 25.27 8.40 -2.72
CA ASN A 158 26.39 7.48 -2.59
C ASN A 158 26.75 7.34 -1.13
N ILE A 159 27.16 6.15 -0.72
CA ILE A 159 27.64 5.88 0.63
C ILE A 159 29.00 5.21 0.57
N GLU A 160 29.88 5.57 1.50
CA GLU A 160 31.10 4.85 1.81
C GLU A 160 31.06 4.44 3.28
N MET A 161 31.33 3.17 3.57
CA MET A 161 31.27 2.64 4.92
C MET A 161 32.49 1.78 5.25
N LYS A 162 32.99 1.94 6.47
CA LYS A 162 34.03 1.09 7.04
C LYS A 162 33.43 -0.23 7.50
N VAL A 163 34.04 -1.35 7.11
CA VAL A 163 33.70 -2.69 7.55
C VAL A 163 34.74 -3.12 8.59
N LYS A 164 34.29 -3.39 9.82
CA LYS A 164 35.20 -3.70 10.95
C LYS A 164 35.73 -5.12 10.95
N LYS A 165 35.10 -6.02 10.21
CA LYS A 165 35.46 -7.44 10.13
C LYS A 165 36.06 -7.74 8.75
N GLU A 166 36.94 -8.73 8.69
CA GLU A 166 37.39 -9.26 7.41
C GLU A 166 36.20 -9.83 6.64
N CYS A 167 35.95 -9.28 5.46
CA CYS A 167 34.86 -9.64 4.58
C CYS A 167 35.30 -9.35 3.15
N GLU A 168 35.09 -10.28 2.24
CA GLU A 168 35.46 -10.09 0.82
C GLU A 168 34.39 -9.27 0.08
N THR A 169 33.11 -9.60 0.27
CA THR A 169 31.98 -8.97 -0.43
C THR A 169 30.94 -8.48 0.57
N ALA A 170 30.70 -7.17 0.57
CA ALA A 170 29.62 -6.56 1.32
C ALA A 170 28.37 -6.43 0.44
N TYR A 171 27.23 -6.83 0.98
CA TYR A 171 25.92 -6.68 0.36
C TYR A 171 25.15 -5.57 1.06
N LEU A 172 24.61 -4.65 0.28
CA LEU A 172 23.69 -3.65 0.74
C LEU A 172 22.29 -4.23 0.67
N CYS A 173 21.62 -4.36 1.82
CA CYS A 173 20.28 -4.92 1.92
C CYS A 173 19.24 -3.84 2.22
N THR A 174 18.01 -4.06 1.73
CA THR A 174 16.81 -3.32 2.18
C THR A 174 15.78 -4.33 2.67
N PHE A 175 14.89 -3.89 3.55
CA PHE A 175 13.80 -4.76 4.01
C PHE A 175 12.72 -4.82 2.92
N ARG A 176 12.31 -6.03 2.53
CA ARG A 176 11.23 -6.29 1.58
C ARG A 176 10.03 -6.85 2.33
N THR A 177 8.86 -6.23 2.14
CA THR A 177 7.61 -6.63 2.79
C THR A 177 7.30 -8.10 2.53
N GLY A 178 7.07 -8.86 3.61
CA GLY A 178 6.77 -10.29 3.56
C GLY A 178 7.96 -11.22 3.29
N TYR A 179 9.19 -10.69 3.18
CA TYR A 179 10.40 -11.48 2.93
C TYR A 179 11.55 -11.17 3.92
N GLY A 180 11.63 -9.95 4.45
CA GLY A 180 12.72 -9.52 5.34
C GLY A 180 13.86 -8.84 4.58
N TRP A 181 15.08 -8.89 5.13
CA TRP A 181 16.25 -8.28 4.51
C TRP A 181 16.61 -8.96 3.18
N MET A 182 16.73 -8.18 2.11
CA MET A 182 17.12 -8.66 0.78
C MET A 182 18.24 -7.81 0.19
N PRO A 183 19.27 -8.44 -0.42
CA PRO A 183 20.33 -7.71 -1.09
C PRO A 183 19.76 -6.92 -2.28
N VAL A 184 20.19 -5.67 -2.40
CA VAL A 184 19.91 -4.79 -3.53
C VAL A 184 21.18 -4.34 -4.23
N ASP A 185 22.33 -4.46 -3.61
CA ASP A 185 23.61 -4.22 -4.27
C ASP A 185 24.72 -5.01 -3.60
N ALA A 186 25.85 -5.19 -4.29
CA ALA A 186 27.02 -5.86 -3.74
C ALA A 186 28.31 -5.19 -4.24
N THR A 187 29.32 -5.14 -3.38
CA THR A 187 30.66 -4.65 -3.75
C THR A 187 31.74 -5.44 -3.03
N THR A 188 32.89 -5.58 -3.67
CA THR A 188 34.11 -6.06 -3.02
C THR A 188 34.55 -5.03 -1.98
N VAL A 189 34.94 -5.51 -0.79
CA VAL A 189 35.53 -4.68 0.27
C VAL A 189 37.00 -4.46 -0.06
N LYS A 190 37.42 -3.19 -0.13
CA LYS A 190 38.81 -2.81 -0.41
C LYS A 190 39.35 -1.99 0.75
N ARG A 191 40.48 -2.42 1.34
CA ARG A 191 41.11 -1.74 2.49
C ARG A 191 40.12 -1.48 3.64
N GLY A 192 39.26 -2.45 3.93
CA GLY A 192 38.22 -2.36 4.97
C GLY A 192 37.10 -1.37 4.68
N ARG A 193 36.89 -0.97 3.41
CA ARG A 193 35.80 -0.06 3.00
C ARG A 193 34.98 -0.64 1.87
N CYS A 194 33.70 -0.29 1.86
CA CYS A 194 32.75 -0.59 0.80
C CYS A 194 32.07 0.71 0.34
N GLN A 195 31.76 0.78 -0.96
CA GLN A 195 31.13 1.93 -1.58
C GLN A 195 29.93 1.47 -2.41
N PHE A 196 28.83 2.18 -2.28
CA PHE A 196 27.62 1.94 -3.05
C PHE A 196 27.14 3.25 -3.66
N GLU A 197 26.71 3.20 -4.91
CA GLU A 197 26.38 4.39 -5.70
C GLU A 197 24.97 4.36 -6.28
N GLN A 198 24.44 5.55 -6.55
CA GLN A 198 23.14 5.77 -7.19
C GLN A 198 21.99 5.14 -6.40
N LEU A 199 21.98 5.38 -5.09
CA LEU A 199 20.99 4.90 -4.14
C LEU A 199 19.82 5.88 -4.03
N GLY A 200 18.66 5.35 -3.68
CA GLY A 200 17.52 6.15 -3.22
C GLY A 200 17.57 6.45 -1.72
N GLY A 201 17.11 7.65 -1.36
CA GLY A 201 17.05 8.14 0.02
C GLY A 201 15.76 7.78 0.76
N GLU A 202 15.70 8.24 2.00
CA GLU A 202 14.69 7.99 3.02
C GLU A 202 14.30 6.50 3.08
N THR A 203 15.32 5.67 3.05
CA THR A 203 15.23 4.21 3.03
C THR A 203 16.17 3.67 4.09
N ILE A 204 15.75 2.59 4.75
CA ILE A 204 16.61 1.85 5.67
C ILE A 204 17.43 0.82 4.91
N TYR A 205 18.73 0.90 5.10
CA TYR A 205 19.72 -0.03 4.59
C TYR A 205 20.38 -0.80 5.74
N LEU A 206 20.87 -1.99 5.41
CA LEU A 206 21.67 -2.83 6.30
C LEU A 206 22.82 -3.44 5.50
N LEU A 207 24.06 -3.27 5.96
CA LEU A 207 25.16 -4.02 5.37
C LEU A 207 25.17 -5.44 5.91
N MET A 208 25.33 -6.40 5.01
CA MET A 208 25.40 -7.81 5.34
C MET A 208 26.54 -8.48 4.56
N GLU A 209 27.05 -9.57 5.12
CA GLU A 209 27.86 -10.54 4.41
C GLU A 209 27.05 -11.83 4.21
N LYS A 210 27.35 -12.55 3.14
CA LYS A 210 26.83 -13.89 2.92
C LYS A 210 27.90 -14.88 3.35
N VAL A 211 27.64 -15.60 4.45
CA VAL A 211 28.52 -16.67 4.95
C VAL A 211 27.79 -17.98 4.74
N GLU A 212 28.29 -18.80 3.82
CA GLU A 212 27.63 -20.03 3.36
C GLU A 212 26.20 -19.75 2.86
N LYS A 213 25.19 -20.20 3.62
CA LYS A 213 23.77 -20.02 3.33
C LYS A 213 23.12 -18.90 4.17
N ASP A 214 23.85 -18.36 5.15
CA ASP A 214 23.34 -17.39 6.11
C ASP A 214 23.76 -15.96 5.80
N TRP A 215 22.90 -15.01 6.17
CA TRP A 215 23.16 -13.58 6.07
C TRP A 215 23.55 -13.03 7.44
N LYS A 216 24.77 -12.50 7.58
CA LYS A 216 25.26 -11.91 8.83
C LYS A 216 25.36 -10.38 8.70
N PRO A 217 24.88 -9.60 9.67
CA PRO A 217 24.99 -8.14 9.61
C PRO A 217 26.44 -7.68 9.81
N LEU A 218 26.87 -6.75 8.96
CA LEU A 218 28.15 -6.03 9.04
C LEU A 218 28.00 -4.63 9.65
N SER A 219 26.77 -4.10 9.71
CA SER A 219 26.44 -2.82 10.31
C SER A 219 25.16 -2.93 11.16
N MET A 220 24.85 -1.87 11.92
CA MET A 220 23.46 -1.64 12.32
C MET A 220 22.65 -1.13 11.12
N PRO A 221 21.32 -1.31 11.11
CA PRO A 221 20.47 -0.65 10.14
C PRO A 221 20.62 0.86 10.23
N PHE A 222 20.56 1.54 9.09
CA PHE A 222 20.68 2.99 9.03
C PHE A 222 19.72 3.57 7.98
N ILE A 223 19.19 4.75 8.26
CA ILE A 223 18.44 5.54 7.30
C ILE A 223 19.46 6.31 6.46
N LEU A 224 19.35 6.22 5.13
CA LEU A 224 20.02 7.14 4.23
C LEU A 224 19.03 8.24 3.87
N HIS A 225 19.29 9.48 4.28
CA HIS A 225 18.41 10.62 4.02
C HIS A 225 18.61 11.20 2.62
N ASP A 226 17.63 11.96 2.12
CA ASP A 226 17.69 12.61 0.80
C ASP A 226 18.83 13.67 0.69
N ASP A 227 19.35 14.16 1.82
CA ASP A 227 20.53 15.04 1.89
C ASP A 227 21.87 14.28 1.89
N GLY A 228 21.84 12.94 1.82
CA GLY A 228 23.02 12.07 1.87
C GLY A 228 23.52 11.72 3.27
N ARG A 229 22.90 12.26 4.34
CA ARG A 229 23.25 11.89 5.72
C ARG A 229 22.82 10.47 6.04
N THR A 230 23.65 9.74 6.78
CA THR A 230 23.31 8.43 7.34
C THR A 230 22.97 8.54 8.83
N GLU A 231 21.86 7.94 9.24
CA GLU A 231 21.40 7.88 10.64
C GLU A 231 21.28 6.42 11.08
N PHE A 232 22.18 5.97 11.95
CA PHE A 232 22.19 4.60 12.45
C PHE A 232 21.19 4.38 13.59
N LEU A 233 20.48 3.25 13.53
CA LEU A 233 19.45 2.87 14.48
C LEU A 233 20.03 1.93 15.54
N TYR A 234 20.67 2.52 16.54
CA TYR A 234 21.16 1.83 17.73
C TYR A 234 20.07 1.82 18.80
N PRO A 235 19.51 0.66 19.19
CA PRO A 235 18.50 0.61 20.23
C PRO A 235 19.11 0.97 21.59
N ASP A 236 18.54 1.95 22.26
CA ASP A 236 18.89 2.35 23.61
C ASP A 236 17.94 1.68 24.61
N ASN A 237 18.43 0.62 25.27
CA ASN A 237 17.65 -0.14 26.25
C ASN A 237 17.57 0.56 27.61
N SER A 238 18.40 1.58 27.86
CA SER A 238 18.36 2.38 29.09
C SER A 238 17.25 3.42 29.08
N HIS A 239 16.91 3.93 27.89
CA HIS A 239 15.80 4.84 27.68
C HIS A 239 14.69 4.16 26.89
N LYS A 240 13.67 3.69 27.60
CA LYS A 240 12.51 3.09 26.97
C LYS A 240 11.36 4.07 26.85
N MET A 241 10.52 3.83 25.86
CA MET A 241 9.30 4.62 25.63
C MET A 241 8.12 3.70 25.39
N GLN A 242 6.92 4.18 25.73
CA GLN A 242 5.69 3.51 25.38
C GLN A 242 5.35 3.79 23.91
N ALA A 243 5.12 2.72 23.15
CA ALA A 243 4.69 2.79 21.75
C ALA A 243 3.24 2.29 21.63
N VAL A 244 2.37 3.18 21.17
CA VAL A 244 0.98 2.85 20.80
C VAL A 244 0.96 2.54 19.30
N LEU A 245 0.69 1.27 18.97
CA LEU A 245 0.74 0.74 17.61
C LEU A 245 -0.67 0.46 17.12
N MET A 246 -1.06 1.10 16.01
CA MET A 246 -2.39 0.94 15.42
C MET A 246 -2.38 0.14 14.12
N ARG A 247 -1.18 -0.06 13.54
CA ARG A 247 -1.02 -0.69 12.22
C ARG A 247 0.28 -1.49 12.14
N LYS A 248 0.31 -2.49 11.26
CA LYS A 248 1.51 -3.26 10.87
C LYS A 248 2.10 -2.87 9.51
N TYR A 249 1.45 -1.92 8.81
CA TYR A 249 1.82 -1.47 7.47
C TYR A 249 1.47 0.02 7.25
N PRO A 250 2.25 0.79 6.47
CA PRO A 250 1.91 2.17 6.12
C PRO A 250 0.55 2.30 5.44
N LEU A 251 -0.23 3.32 5.81
CA LEU A 251 -1.46 3.69 5.12
C LEU A 251 -1.12 4.65 3.98
N PHE A 252 -1.41 4.26 2.73
CA PHE A 252 -1.13 5.08 1.55
C PHE A 252 -2.36 5.88 1.07
N ALA A 253 -2.09 7.00 0.39
CA ALA A 253 -3.11 7.96 -0.07
C ALA A 253 -4.17 7.35 -1.00
N ASN A 254 -3.90 6.22 -1.66
CA ASN A 254 -4.90 5.50 -2.44
C ASN A 254 -6.12 5.04 -1.59
N TRP A 255 -5.95 4.86 -0.28
CA TRP A 255 -7.04 4.53 0.63
C TRP A 255 -7.86 5.77 0.99
N THR A 256 -7.22 6.86 1.37
CA THR A 256 -7.91 8.12 1.67
C THR A 256 -8.56 8.74 0.43
N ASN A 257 -8.00 8.54 -0.76
CA ASN A 257 -8.62 8.89 -2.05
C ASN A 257 -9.93 8.14 -2.33
N GLN A 258 -10.14 6.99 -1.66
CA GLN A 258 -11.42 6.29 -1.70
C GLN A 258 -12.30 6.73 -0.53
N TRP A 259 -11.76 6.81 0.69
CA TRP A 259 -12.57 7.10 1.87
C TRP A 259 -13.18 8.50 1.85
N HIS A 260 -12.46 9.54 1.41
CA HIS A 260 -13.02 10.91 1.37
C HIS A 260 -14.28 11.00 0.47
N LYS A 261 -14.42 10.11 -0.52
CA LYS A 261 -15.61 10.06 -1.40
C LYS A 261 -16.88 9.66 -0.65
N MET A 262 -16.78 9.20 0.59
CA MET A 262 -17.93 8.88 1.44
C MET A 262 -18.46 10.10 2.21
N ILE A 263 -17.77 11.24 2.19
CA ILE A 263 -18.27 12.49 2.78
C ILE A 263 -19.61 12.86 2.13
N GLY A 264 -20.60 13.15 2.96
CA GLY A 264 -22.01 13.35 2.57
C GLY A 264 -22.84 12.06 2.57
N GLY A 265 -22.24 10.90 2.84
CA GLY A 265 -22.96 9.64 3.03
C GLY A 265 -23.84 9.69 4.28
N ARG A 266 -25.05 9.17 4.20
CA ARG A 266 -26.08 9.34 5.24
C ARG A 266 -26.43 8.02 5.91
N LEU A 267 -26.71 8.07 7.21
CA LEU A 267 -27.33 7.00 7.97
C LEU A 267 -28.81 7.36 8.13
N GLU A 268 -29.69 6.51 7.60
CA GLU A 268 -31.13 6.73 7.56
C GLU A 268 -31.88 5.60 8.26
N VAL A 269 -32.93 5.95 9.01
CA VAL A 269 -33.84 5.00 9.67
C VAL A 269 -35.27 5.18 9.19
N SER A 270 -36.07 4.11 9.22
CA SER A 270 -37.45 4.12 8.75
C SER A 270 -38.30 3.00 9.39
N ASN A 271 -39.62 3.20 9.47
CA ASN A 271 -40.60 2.15 9.75
C ASN A 271 -41.33 1.66 8.48
N LYS A 272 -40.98 2.22 7.32
CA LYS A 272 -41.46 1.81 6.00
C LYS A 272 -40.30 1.20 5.20
N LYS A 273 -40.53 0.02 4.62
CA LYS A 273 -39.52 -0.78 3.89
C LYS A 273 -38.91 -0.03 2.70
N ASP A 274 -39.68 0.83 2.06
CA ASP A 274 -39.28 1.64 0.91
C ASP A 274 -38.51 2.93 1.29
N PHE A 275 -38.39 3.22 2.59
CA PHE A 275 -37.81 4.47 3.11
C PHE A 275 -38.49 5.74 2.58
N SER A 276 -39.75 5.67 2.14
CA SER A 276 -40.56 6.83 1.71
C SER A 276 -40.71 7.89 2.80
N LYS A 277 -40.69 7.46 4.06
CA LYS A 277 -40.65 8.31 5.25
C LYS A 277 -39.46 7.92 6.13
N SER A 278 -38.26 8.31 5.70
CA SER A 278 -37.03 8.10 6.47
C SER A 278 -36.63 9.35 7.27
N LEU A 279 -35.83 9.12 8.31
CA LEU A 279 -35.12 10.15 9.07
C LEU A 279 -33.62 9.95 8.88
N VAL A 280 -32.89 11.01 8.54
CA VAL A 280 -31.43 11.00 8.58
C VAL A 280 -31.01 11.16 10.04
N VAL A 281 -30.35 10.15 10.60
CA VAL A 281 -29.90 10.15 12.00
C VAL A 281 -28.47 10.63 12.14
N ASP A 282 -27.66 10.48 11.09
CA ASP A 282 -26.30 11.01 11.05
C ASP A 282 -25.80 11.12 9.59
N THR A 283 -24.70 11.84 9.37
CA THR A 283 -24.04 12.02 8.08
C THR A 283 -22.52 12.04 8.25
N ILE A 284 -21.82 11.36 7.34
CA ILE A 284 -20.36 11.40 7.27
C ILE A 284 -19.93 12.81 6.85
N SER A 285 -19.43 13.60 7.80
CA SER A 285 -19.04 15.00 7.57
C SER A 285 -17.54 15.20 7.33
N THR A 286 -16.70 14.24 7.76
CA THR A 286 -15.24 14.26 7.62
C THR A 286 -14.74 13.00 6.92
N THR A 287 -13.50 13.00 6.46
CA THR A 287 -12.85 11.83 5.86
C THR A 287 -12.96 10.64 6.82
N PRO A 288 -13.59 9.53 6.40
CA PRO A 288 -13.66 8.33 7.21
C PRO A 288 -12.28 7.79 7.59
N VAL A 289 -12.29 7.07 8.70
CA VAL A 289 -11.18 6.27 9.21
C VAL A 289 -11.53 4.78 9.09
N TYR A 290 -10.65 3.91 9.57
CA TYR A 290 -10.89 2.47 9.63
C TYR A 290 -12.23 2.11 10.29
N ARG A 291 -12.49 2.72 11.45
CA ARG A 291 -13.65 2.44 12.31
C ARG A 291 -14.37 3.74 12.62
N ASN A 292 -15.54 3.94 12.04
CA ASN A 292 -16.33 5.17 12.17
C ASN A 292 -17.52 4.89 13.08
N VAL A 293 -17.57 5.55 14.23
CA VAL A 293 -18.61 5.34 15.24
C VAL A 293 -19.57 6.51 15.22
N PHE A 294 -20.86 6.20 15.06
CA PHE A 294 -21.96 7.16 15.11
C PHE A 294 -22.83 6.80 16.32
N THR A 295 -22.82 7.66 17.33
CA THR A 295 -23.64 7.48 18.54
C THR A 295 -24.94 8.25 18.36
N LEU A 296 -26.06 7.55 18.44
CA LEU A 296 -27.37 8.15 18.30
C LEU A 296 -27.90 8.61 19.67
N PRO A 297 -28.54 9.78 19.76
CA PRO A 297 -29.13 10.24 21.01
C PRO A 297 -30.32 9.37 21.43
N ILE A 298 -30.54 9.28 22.74
CA ILE A 298 -31.63 8.49 23.36
C ILE A 298 -33.01 8.89 22.83
N SER A 299 -33.17 10.12 22.32
CA SER A 299 -34.42 10.63 21.75
C SER A 299 -34.81 10.01 20.41
N VAL A 300 -33.94 9.21 19.78
CA VAL A 300 -34.29 8.49 18.54
C VAL A 300 -35.32 7.41 18.88
N LYS A 301 -36.51 7.54 18.30
CA LYS A 301 -37.61 6.56 18.41
C LYS A 301 -37.17 5.18 17.88
N SER A 302 -37.95 4.15 18.17
CA SER A 302 -37.70 2.83 17.59
C SER A 302 -38.00 2.82 16.09
N TYR A 303 -37.10 2.21 15.32
CA TYR A 303 -37.23 2.02 13.87
C TYR A 303 -36.97 0.57 13.52
N ARG A 304 -37.64 0.05 12.48
CA ARG A 304 -37.43 -1.33 12.01
C ARG A 304 -36.30 -1.43 10.97
N TYR A 305 -36.14 -0.40 10.15
CA TYR A 305 -35.20 -0.38 9.04
C TYR A 305 -34.13 0.68 9.28
N ILE A 306 -32.89 0.35 8.92
CA ILE A 306 -31.75 1.26 8.90
C ILE A 306 -30.95 1.04 7.62
N ARG A 307 -30.37 2.10 7.04
CA ARG A 307 -29.46 2.01 5.91
C ARG A 307 -28.36 3.07 5.94
N TYR A 308 -27.21 2.73 5.38
CA TYR A 308 -26.24 3.66 4.84
C TYR A 308 -26.56 3.95 3.38
N VAL A 309 -26.62 5.23 3.02
CA VAL A 309 -26.79 5.72 1.63
C VAL A 309 -25.50 6.41 1.22
N CYS A 310 -24.82 5.89 0.19
CA CYS A 310 -23.60 6.54 -0.30
C CYS A 310 -23.94 7.85 -1.04
N PRO A 311 -23.05 8.85 -0.99
CA PRO A 311 -23.25 10.10 -1.71
C PRO A 311 -23.08 9.89 -3.23
N ASP A 312 -23.45 10.90 -4.01
CA ASP A 312 -23.29 10.87 -5.46
C ASP A 312 -21.81 10.74 -5.83
N ASN A 313 -21.51 9.91 -6.84
CA ASN A 313 -20.16 9.58 -7.29
C ASN A 313 -19.28 8.78 -6.30
N CYS A 314 -19.82 8.35 -5.16
CA CYS A 314 -19.12 7.42 -4.27
C CYS A 314 -19.27 5.98 -4.76
N ARG A 315 -18.14 5.27 -4.83
CA ARG A 315 -18.05 3.84 -5.14
C ARG A 315 -17.23 3.08 -4.12
N THR A 316 -16.97 3.69 -2.97
CA THR A 316 -16.12 3.12 -1.93
C THR A 316 -16.83 1.90 -1.37
N PRO A 317 -16.25 0.69 -1.53
CA PRO A 317 -16.88 -0.52 -1.04
C PRO A 317 -17.00 -0.48 0.48
N LEU A 318 -18.09 -1.01 1.00
CA LEU A 318 -18.33 -1.10 2.43
C LEU A 318 -17.90 -2.49 2.93
N ALA A 319 -17.07 -2.52 3.97
CA ALA A 319 -16.62 -3.77 4.58
C ALA A 319 -17.62 -4.28 5.61
N GLU A 320 -18.07 -3.42 6.54
CA GLU A 320 -18.97 -3.83 7.62
C GLU A 320 -19.85 -2.66 8.07
N LEU A 321 -21.08 -2.98 8.45
CA LEU A 321 -22.04 -2.11 9.10
C LEU A 321 -22.60 -2.81 10.34
N GLU A 322 -22.17 -2.35 11.51
CA GLU A 322 -22.63 -2.87 12.79
C GLU A 322 -23.69 -1.93 13.37
N ILE A 323 -24.77 -2.50 13.91
CA ILE A 323 -25.85 -1.76 14.55
C ILE A 323 -25.99 -2.31 15.96
N TYR A 324 -26.06 -1.44 16.96
CA TYR A 324 -26.17 -1.82 18.36
C TYR A 324 -27.48 -1.32 18.97
N ASP A 325 -28.08 -2.19 19.77
CA ASP A 325 -29.29 -1.90 20.51
C ASP A 325 -28.98 -1.03 21.73
N ASN A 326 -29.86 -0.07 22.01
CA ASN A 326 -29.71 0.87 23.12
C ASN A 326 -30.06 0.24 24.48
N VAL A 327 -30.91 -0.79 24.50
CA VAL A 327 -31.36 -1.41 25.74
C VAL A 327 -30.35 -2.44 26.23
N THR A 328 -29.93 -3.33 25.35
CA THR A 328 -29.06 -4.48 25.66
C THR A 328 -27.59 -4.20 25.44
N GLY A 329 -27.24 -3.16 24.66
CA GLY A 329 -25.87 -2.89 24.23
C GLY A 329 -25.28 -3.93 23.27
N LYS A 330 -26.08 -4.91 22.83
CA LYS A 330 -25.65 -5.99 21.93
C LYS A 330 -25.81 -5.58 20.47
N ARG A 331 -25.05 -6.24 19.59
CA ARG A 331 -25.21 -6.11 18.14
C ARG A 331 -26.60 -6.64 17.73
N ILE A 332 -27.30 -5.88 16.91
CA ILE A 332 -28.60 -6.25 16.35
C ILE A 332 -28.40 -7.15 15.13
N GLU A 333 -29.08 -8.29 15.13
CA GLU A 333 -29.17 -9.18 13.97
C GLU A 333 -30.45 -8.92 13.19
N GLY A 334 -30.38 -9.02 11.86
CA GLY A 334 -31.51 -8.75 10.99
C GLY A 334 -31.31 -9.34 9.60
N LYS A 335 -32.22 -9.03 8.68
CA LYS A 335 -32.10 -9.40 7.27
C LYS A 335 -31.42 -8.26 6.51
N PRO A 336 -30.26 -8.49 5.86
CA PRO A 336 -29.65 -7.49 5.01
C PRO A 336 -30.57 -7.06 3.87
N ILE A 337 -30.60 -5.77 3.61
CA ILE A 337 -31.37 -5.11 2.55
C ILE A 337 -30.48 -4.10 1.83
N GLY A 338 -30.77 -3.77 0.59
CA GLY A 338 -29.96 -2.83 -0.17
C GLY A 338 -30.54 -2.58 -1.55
N SER A 339 -29.76 -1.90 -2.39
CA SER A 339 -30.12 -1.63 -3.78
C SER A 339 -30.40 -2.92 -4.58
N ASP A 340 -31.42 -2.89 -5.43
CA ASP A 340 -32.02 -4.08 -6.09
C ASP A 340 -31.05 -4.86 -6.99
N PHE A 341 -29.98 -4.22 -7.46
CA PHE A 341 -28.96 -4.88 -8.29
C PHE A 341 -27.96 -5.72 -7.49
N PHE A 342 -28.00 -5.70 -6.15
CA PHE A 342 -27.15 -6.56 -5.35
C PHE A 342 -27.72 -7.98 -5.26
N SER A 343 -26.86 -8.98 -5.48
CA SER A 343 -27.20 -10.35 -5.12
C SER A 343 -27.22 -10.52 -3.60
N GLU A 344 -27.97 -11.53 -3.12
CA GLU A 344 -28.05 -11.85 -1.69
C GLU A 344 -26.66 -12.04 -1.06
N LYS A 345 -25.75 -12.73 -1.75
CA LYS A 345 -24.37 -12.91 -1.30
C LYS A 345 -23.62 -11.59 -1.07
N ILE A 346 -23.88 -10.55 -1.87
CA ILE A 346 -23.22 -9.25 -1.73
C ILE A 346 -23.85 -8.44 -0.59
N LEU A 347 -25.17 -8.55 -0.39
CA LEU A 347 -25.87 -7.91 0.72
C LEU A 347 -25.42 -8.43 2.08
N GLN A 348 -25.08 -9.72 2.19
CA GLN A 348 -24.62 -10.33 3.44
C GLN A 348 -23.24 -9.83 3.89
N ARG A 349 -22.37 -9.41 2.95
CA ARG A 349 -20.97 -9.09 3.24
C ARG A 349 -20.80 -8.05 4.34
N PRO A 350 -21.50 -6.91 4.35
CA PRO A 350 -21.32 -5.94 5.43
C PRO A 350 -21.91 -6.35 6.79
N PHE A 351 -22.39 -7.58 6.93
CA PHE A 351 -22.97 -8.11 8.15
C PHE A 351 -22.40 -9.48 8.52
N ASP A 352 -21.31 -9.93 7.90
CA ASP A 352 -20.73 -11.27 8.11
C ASP A 352 -19.59 -11.32 9.14
N ASN A 353 -19.25 -10.19 9.77
CA ASN A 353 -18.11 -10.03 10.70
C ASN A 353 -16.74 -10.27 10.05
N ASP A 354 -16.63 -10.27 8.71
CA ASP A 354 -15.36 -10.33 7.99
C ASP A 354 -15.05 -8.97 7.35
N LEU A 355 -14.18 -8.20 8.00
CA LEU A 355 -13.73 -6.88 7.55
C LEU A 355 -12.95 -6.89 6.21
N MET A 356 -12.66 -8.06 5.65
CA MET A 356 -12.07 -8.23 4.31
C MET A 356 -13.10 -8.57 3.24
N SER A 357 -14.29 -9.02 3.65
CA SER A 357 -15.47 -9.16 2.80
C SER A 357 -16.04 -7.76 2.54
N VAL A 358 -16.41 -7.46 1.28
CA VAL A 358 -16.90 -6.11 0.91
C VAL A 358 -18.09 -6.12 -0.03
N CYS A 359 -19.05 -5.25 0.25
CA CYS A 359 -20.07 -4.84 -0.70
C CYS A 359 -19.47 -3.82 -1.68
N SER A 360 -19.30 -4.21 -2.95
CA SER A 360 -18.64 -3.40 -3.99
C SER A 360 -19.52 -3.31 -5.23
N THR A 361 -19.65 -2.11 -5.80
CA THR A 361 -20.40 -1.84 -7.03
C THR A 361 -19.82 -0.67 -7.80
N LYS A 362 -20.18 -0.55 -9.08
CA LYS A 362 -19.86 0.61 -9.92
C LYS A 362 -20.96 1.68 -9.91
N GLN A 363 -22.11 1.37 -9.31
CA GLN A 363 -23.29 2.24 -9.26
C GLN A 363 -23.41 2.89 -7.87
N LYS A 364 -24.13 4.01 -7.77
CA LYS A 364 -24.57 4.53 -6.47
C LYS A 364 -25.40 3.47 -5.77
N PHE A 365 -25.23 3.33 -4.45
CA PHE A 365 -25.89 2.28 -3.69
C PHE A 365 -26.30 2.73 -2.30
N TRP A 366 -27.16 1.93 -1.71
CA TRP A 366 -27.44 1.94 -0.29
C TRP A 366 -27.47 0.50 0.20
N ILE A 367 -27.12 0.30 1.46
CA ILE A 367 -27.17 -0.99 2.14
C ILE A 367 -27.62 -0.79 3.59
N GLY A 368 -28.36 -1.75 4.11
CA GLY A 368 -29.01 -1.63 5.41
C GLY A 368 -29.48 -2.96 5.97
N LEU A 369 -30.23 -2.87 7.06
CA LEU A 369 -30.73 -4.00 7.82
C LEU A 369 -32.23 -3.83 8.08
N ASP A 370 -33.02 -4.87 7.78
CA ASP A 370 -34.35 -5.07 8.38
C ASP A 370 -34.16 -5.79 9.71
N MET A 371 -34.34 -5.06 10.81
CA MET A 371 -34.17 -5.58 12.18
C MET A 371 -35.35 -6.46 12.64
N LYS A 372 -36.27 -6.82 11.72
CA LYS A 372 -37.47 -7.65 11.92
C LYS A 372 -38.58 -6.95 12.72
N SER A 373 -38.23 -6.18 13.74
CA SER A 373 -39.12 -5.36 14.56
C SER A 373 -38.53 -3.96 14.79
N PRO A 374 -39.34 -2.96 15.19
CA PRO A 374 -38.81 -1.68 15.63
C PRO A 374 -37.88 -1.83 16.83
N MET A 375 -36.65 -1.32 16.72
CA MET A 375 -35.60 -1.39 17.75
C MET A 375 -35.06 0.02 18.05
N CYS A 376 -34.55 0.23 19.28
CA CYS A 376 -33.89 1.47 19.66
C CYS A 376 -32.39 1.34 19.39
N ILE A 377 -31.85 2.14 18.47
CA ILE A 377 -30.44 2.05 18.07
C ILE A 377 -29.62 3.03 18.93
N SER A 378 -28.56 2.55 19.58
CA SER A 378 -27.61 3.41 20.32
C SER A 378 -26.43 3.85 19.49
N LYS A 379 -25.93 2.94 18.64
CA LYS A 379 -24.65 3.11 17.98
C LYS A 379 -24.64 2.38 16.65
N ILE A 380 -24.05 3.02 15.65
CA ILE A 380 -23.78 2.46 14.34
C ILE A 380 -22.27 2.52 14.13
N ILE A 381 -21.67 1.43 13.66
CA ILE A 381 -20.25 1.39 13.33
C ILE A 381 -20.09 1.03 11.87
N LEU A 382 -19.38 1.87 11.13
CA LEU A 382 -19.18 1.76 9.70
C LEU A 382 -17.69 1.54 9.41
N TYR A 383 -17.39 0.48 8.67
CA TYR A 383 -16.04 0.16 8.19
C TYR A 383 -16.00 0.24 6.66
N PRO A 384 -15.23 1.18 6.08
CA PRO A 384 -14.97 1.14 4.65
C PRO A 384 -14.03 -0.03 4.31
N LYS A 385 -13.98 -0.41 3.04
CA LYS A 385 -12.94 -1.31 2.53
C LYS A 385 -11.57 -0.77 2.92
N ASN A 386 -10.75 -1.64 3.48
CA ASN A 386 -9.42 -1.34 3.98
C ASN A 386 -8.40 -2.40 3.52
N ASP A 387 -7.16 -2.28 3.97
CA ASP A 387 -6.05 -3.15 3.59
C ASP A 387 -5.75 -4.30 4.56
N GLY A 388 -6.54 -4.48 5.62
CA GLY A 388 -6.31 -5.53 6.63
C GLY A 388 -5.03 -5.35 7.44
N ASN A 389 -4.49 -4.12 7.51
CA ASN A 389 -3.23 -3.83 8.20
C ASN A 389 -3.41 -3.01 9.49
N PHE A 390 -4.65 -2.75 9.91
CA PHE A 390 -4.96 -2.26 11.25
C PHE A 390 -4.81 -3.38 12.28
N ILE A 391 -4.76 -3.03 13.57
CA ILE A 391 -4.87 -4.04 14.62
C ILE A 391 -6.31 -4.58 14.63
N HIS A 392 -6.41 -5.90 14.55
CA HIS A 392 -7.65 -6.66 14.65
C HIS A 392 -7.75 -7.31 16.03
N VAL A 393 -8.85 -7.03 16.74
CA VAL A 393 -9.17 -7.65 18.03
C VAL A 393 -9.19 -9.18 17.89
N GLY A 394 -8.62 -9.87 18.86
CA GLY A 394 -8.49 -11.32 18.91
C GLY A 394 -7.22 -11.87 18.24
N ASP A 395 -6.56 -11.12 17.36
CA ASP A 395 -5.32 -11.57 16.71
C ASP A 395 -4.12 -11.54 17.67
N LEU A 396 -3.18 -12.45 17.43
CA LEU A 396 -1.91 -12.52 18.14
C LEU A 396 -0.83 -11.79 17.35
N TYR A 397 -0.14 -10.85 18.00
CA TYR A 397 0.94 -10.08 17.43
C TYR A 397 2.25 -10.31 18.19
N GLU A 398 3.37 -10.11 17.52
CA GLU A 398 4.71 -10.10 18.11
C GLU A 398 5.48 -8.89 17.61
N LEU A 399 6.02 -8.09 18.53
CA LEU A 399 6.85 -6.94 18.18
C LEU A 399 8.32 -7.31 18.30
N TYR A 400 9.11 -6.94 17.29
CA TYR A 400 10.56 -7.10 17.30
C TYR A 400 11.24 -5.73 17.27
N TYR A 401 12.44 -5.67 17.85
CA TYR A 401 13.41 -4.61 17.56
C TYR A 401 14.70 -5.20 16.97
N TYR A 402 15.40 -4.42 16.14
CA TYR A 402 16.68 -4.84 15.59
C TYR A 402 17.83 -4.49 16.54
N SER A 403 18.63 -5.49 16.90
CA SER A 403 19.81 -5.37 17.76
C SER A 403 21.09 -5.71 17.00
N SER A 404 22.24 -5.61 17.66
CA SER A 404 23.55 -5.97 17.07
C SER A 404 23.67 -7.46 16.67
N CYS A 405 22.82 -8.33 17.23
CA CYS A 405 22.74 -9.74 16.84
C CYS A 405 21.47 -10.08 16.02
N GLY A 406 20.80 -9.06 15.46
CA GLY A 406 19.59 -9.23 14.66
C GLY A 406 18.29 -8.96 15.43
N TRP A 407 17.18 -9.49 14.92
CA TRP A 407 15.84 -9.28 15.49
C TRP A 407 15.72 -9.90 16.88
N LYS A 408 15.27 -9.11 17.85
CA LYS A 408 14.90 -9.54 19.22
C LYS A 408 13.43 -9.27 19.48
N SER A 409 12.74 -10.23 20.06
CA SER A 409 11.33 -10.11 20.43
C SER A 409 11.16 -9.22 21.66
N LEU A 410 10.12 -8.38 21.65
CA LEU A 410 9.57 -7.64 22.79
C LEU A 410 8.33 -8.34 23.37
N GLY A 411 8.05 -9.56 22.94
CA GLY A 411 6.95 -10.37 23.42
C GLY A 411 5.72 -10.36 22.51
N LYS A 412 4.83 -11.31 22.80
CA LYS A 412 3.57 -11.50 22.08
C LYS A 412 2.42 -10.86 22.84
N GLN A 413 1.49 -10.24 22.13
CA GLN A 413 0.25 -9.71 22.70
C GLN A 413 -0.93 -10.14 21.84
N ARG A 414 -2.01 -10.59 22.48
CA ARG A 414 -3.31 -10.74 21.81
C ARG A 414 -4.03 -9.40 21.90
N ALA A 415 -4.46 -8.87 20.77
CA ALA A 415 -5.18 -7.61 20.74
C ALA A 415 -6.56 -7.77 21.40
N ASP A 416 -6.82 -7.01 22.46
CA ASP A 416 -8.13 -6.84 23.09
C ASP A 416 -8.83 -5.55 22.60
N ASP A 417 -8.07 -4.64 21.99
CA ASP A 417 -8.53 -3.39 21.39
C ASP A 417 -7.93 -3.19 19.96
N PHE A 418 -8.25 -2.09 19.31
CA PHE A 418 -7.77 -1.69 17.98
C PHE A 418 -6.36 -1.08 17.99
N GLN A 419 -5.62 -1.29 19.07
CA GLN A 419 -4.25 -0.84 19.27
C GLN A 419 -3.48 -1.82 20.15
N LEU A 420 -2.15 -1.78 20.06
CA LEU A 420 -1.25 -2.51 20.94
C LEU A 420 -0.33 -1.53 21.65
N ILE A 421 -0.01 -1.81 22.91
CA ILE A 421 0.87 -0.97 23.72
C ILE A 421 2.10 -1.79 24.10
N TYR A 422 3.27 -1.35 23.62
CA TYR A 422 4.56 -1.97 23.94
C TYR A 422 5.51 -0.98 24.59
N GLU A 423 6.37 -1.49 25.47
CA GLU A 423 7.55 -0.75 25.91
C GLU A 423 8.71 -1.06 24.94
N VAL A 424 9.25 -0.03 24.29
CA VAL A 424 10.27 -0.19 23.24
C VAL A 424 11.55 0.59 23.58
N PRO A 425 12.74 0.11 23.19
CA PRO A 425 13.98 0.89 23.31
C PRO A 425 13.92 2.15 22.44
N ALA A 426 14.47 3.27 22.91
CA ALA A 426 14.60 4.47 22.08
C ALA A 426 15.54 4.21 20.89
N ASN A 427 15.36 4.96 19.80
CA ASN A 427 16.15 4.84 18.56
C ASN A 427 16.20 3.42 17.94
N ALA A 428 15.20 2.58 18.26
CA ALA A 428 15.10 1.22 17.73
C ALA A 428 14.40 1.17 16.37
N LEU A 429 14.90 0.28 15.50
CA LEU A 429 14.14 -0.20 14.35
C LEU A 429 13.17 -1.29 14.80
N LEU A 430 11.88 -1.08 14.57
CA LEU A 430 10.81 -1.96 15.04
C LEU A 430 10.14 -2.71 13.87
N TRP A 431 9.60 -3.89 14.15
CA TRP A 431 8.83 -4.69 13.21
C TRP A 431 7.69 -5.41 13.94
N LEU A 432 6.46 -4.98 13.68
CA LEU A 432 5.26 -5.60 14.25
C LEU A 432 4.76 -6.69 13.30
N ARG A 433 4.63 -7.90 13.81
CA ARG A 433 4.14 -9.06 13.06
C ARG A 433 2.77 -9.50 13.57
N ASN A 434 1.86 -9.81 12.66
CA ASN A 434 0.61 -10.49 12.97
C ASN A 434 0.81 -11.98 12.75
N ILE A 435 0.84 -12.75 13.85
CA ILE A 435 1.09 -14.18 13.85
C ILE A 435 -0.17 -14.96 13.44
N SER A 436 -1.35 -14.34 13.57
CA SER A 436 -2.63 -14.95 13.22
C SER A 436 -2.93 -14.91 11.73
N ARG A 437 -2.61 -13.81 11.03
CA ARG A 437 -2.95 -13.65 9.60
C ARG A 437 -2.14 -12.58 8.88
N GLY A 438 -2.13 -12.70 7.55
CA GLY A 438 -1.49 -11.74 6.65
C GLY A 438 0.04 -11.83 6.68
N ASN A 439 0.68 -11.15 5.73
CA ASN A 439 2.15 -11.06 5.64
C ASN A 439 2.62 -9.73 5.05
N GLU A 440 1.72 -8.75 4.95
CA GLU A 440 2.06 -7.36 4.68
C GLU A 440 2.44 -6.70 6.00
N GLU A 441 3.74 -6.70 6.28
CA GLU A 441 4.32 -6.16 7.50
C GLU A 441 5.53 -5.31 7.11
N ARG A 442 5.73 -4.21 7.83
CA ARG A 442 6.75 -3.22 7.49
C ARG A 442 7.55 -2.82 8.73
N ILE A 443 8.82 -2.50 8.50
CA ILE A 443 9.68 -1.92 9.53
C ILE A 443 9.34 -0.45 9.73
N PHE A 444 9.49 0.03 10.96
CA PHE A 444 9.25 1.43 11.31
C PHE A 444 10.14 1.87 12.46
N VAL A 445 10.31 3.19 12.59
CA VAL A 445 10.85 3.82 13.79
C VAL A 445 9.70 4.50 14.52
N TYR A 446 9.67 4.42 15.85
CA TYR A 446 8.68 5.13 16.64
C TYR A 446 9.26 6.47 17.13
N LYS A 447 8.71 7.60 16.66
CA LYS A 447 9.23 8.94 16.95
C LYS A 447 8.09 9.91 17.17
N LYS A 448 8.16 10.71 18.25
CA LYS A 448 7.12 11.70 18.62
C LYS A 448 5.70 11.09 18.66
N GLY A 449 5.56 9.89 19.22
CA GLY A 449 4.28 9.19 19.34
C GLY A 449 3.74 8.59 18.03
N LYS A 450 4.54 8.52 16.96
CA LYS A 450 4.09 8.07 15.63
C LYS A 450 4.97 6.96 15.07
N GLN A 451 4.34 6.05 14.31
CA GLN A 451 5.01 5.03 13.50
C GLN A 451 5.50 5.65 12.19
N ILE A 452 6.82 5.82 12.03
CA ILE A 452 7.46 6.30 10.80
C ILE A 452 7.95 5.10 9.98
N TRP A 453 7.30 4.84 8.86
CA TRP A 453 7.53 3.67 8.01
C TRP A 453 8.66 3.88 7.01
N TYR A 454 9.45 2.81 6.77
CA TYR A 454 10.58 2.81 5.83
C TYR A 454 10.61 1.58 4.98
#